data_AF-A0A7V3UFZ7-F1
#
_entry.id   AF-A0A7V3UFZ7-F1
#
_cell.length_a   1.000
_cell.length_b   1.000
_cell.length_c   1.000
_cell.angle_alpha   90.00
_cell.angle_beta   90.00
_cell.angle_gamma   90.00
#
_symmetry.space_group_name_H-M   'P 1'
#
loop_
_entity.id
_entity.type
_entity.pdbx_description
1 polymer ?
#
loop_
_entity_poly.entity_id
_entity_poly.type
_entity_poly.pdbx_seq_one_letter_code
_entity_poly.pdbx_strand_id
1 'polypeptide(L)'
;MRRTRGADARSGAKGTKSSGFLHGYFGEGIFPIKKILKEPRILFLMGLSLISLGTYLLGPRILSRGLEGKYYANLKWEGEPQFITLDPEISSELLKNRRRRFPENQFSVEWSGFMVIEKSGDYTFATDSDDGSWLYVNDQRVVDNGGVHGSRKVSGRIYLKAGTYPIRLRYFQGGGYYRIHLFWARGDRPLEDLPSYVLWPRSPGYVYYQLGRVLDPFRVLLNRIWLGTLMYFITAHLFRFIFPYGLNWRQFRKSFLHHAKRMIPNLALLCGSVGVFLLIAEGVFRIAGVARVEPYLDKDWQAKYVRLNSKGFRDYEHAQKKPPGTVRILGLGDSYAFGARVKFEDIYLTQLERMLNARYPTRRYEVMNMGISGYNTLNELNLLKSQGLLYQPDLLIVGYVLNDAESSALQAPYKRKIKELLEKESDYSKKLQQISHFYRYVRFLYVWGASRKVLDQNDYLDSLYSEKSNPYLPVTQQALAEMIQLVKRQKGQVLIVLFPIFSLDPHEEERFVKARRMVQRICEENGATFLDTYPYFREAFKSGKIKRYWATPFDAHPGKDAHKIFAEQIFRTIVTENLVDLES
;
A
#
# COMPACT_ATOMS: atom_id res chain seq x y z
N MET A 1 -39.43 62.17 77.34
CA MET A 1 -39.50 61.02 78.27
C MET A 1 -38.28 60.13 78.05
N ARG A 2 -37.46 59.92 79.11
CA ARG A 2 -36.38 58.92 79.38
C ARG A 2 -35.56 58.34 78.20
N ARG A 3 -34.25 58.64 78.03
CA ARG A 3 -33.02 58.07 78.69
C ARG A 3 -32.85 56.56 78.39
N THR A 4 -31.75 56.01 77.82
CA THR A 4 -30.28 56.18 78.01
C THR A 4 -29.49 55.57 76.81
N ARG A 5 -28.50 56.28 76.21
CA ARG A 5 -27.00 56.18 76.32
C ARG A 5 -26.37 54.83 75.91
N GLY A 6 -25.31 54.76 75.07
CA GLY A 6 -24.50 55.82 74.45
C GLY A 6 -23.34 55.27 73.57
N ALA A 7 -22.61 56.24 72.94
CA ALA A 7 -21.19 56.29 72.52
C ALA A 7 -20.66 55.21 71.54
N ASP A 8 -19.74 55.44 70.60
CA ASP A 8 -19.03 56.63 70.10
C ASP A 8 -18.33 56.31 68.75
N ALA A 9 -18.20 57.34 67.91
CA ALA A 9 -17.06 57.78 67.08
C ALA A 9 -16.30 56.88 66.05
N ARG A 10 -16.36 57.37 64.79
CA ARG A 10 -15.37 57.49 63.68
C ARG A 10 -14.01 56.75 63.72
N SER A 11 -13.65 56.12 62.58
CA SER A 11 -12.58 56.55 61.64
C SER A 11 -11.94 55.37 60.88
N GLY A 12 -11.38 55.65 59.69
CA GLY A 12 -10.19 54.93 59.19
C GLY A 12 -10.40 53.86 58.12
N ALA A 13 -10.09 54.22 56.88
CA ALA A 13 -10.02 53.32 55.74
C ALA A 13 -8.79 52.39 55.76
N LYS A 14 -8.96 51.24 55.09
CA LYS A 14 -8.00 50.42 54.29
C LYS A 14 -7.83 48.98 54.80
N GLY A 15 -8.11 48.03 53.90
CA GLY A 15 -7.72 46.63 54.06
C GLY A 15 -8.65 45.67 53.33
N THR A 16 -8.45 45.50 52.03
CA THR A 16 -9.10 44.55 51.13
C THR A 16 -9.28 43.14 51.72
N LYS A 17 -10.54 42.66 51.81
CA LYS A 17 -10.87 41.22 51.69
C LYS A 17 -12.20 41.04 50.96
N SER A 18 -12.09 40.74 49.68
CA SER A 18 -13.11 40.04 48.90
C SER A 18 -13.26 38.61 49.42
N SER A 19 -14.42 38.26 49.98
CA SER A 19 -14.93 36.88 50.01
C SER A 19 -16.30 36.87 50.66
N GLY A 20 -17.35 36.49 49.92
CA GLY A 20 -18.66 36.32 50.54
C GLY A 20 -19.88 36.18 49.62
N PHE A 21 -19.75 36.30 48.30
CA PHE A 21 -20.89 36.13 47.38
C PHE A 21 -20.59 35.28 46.12
N LEU A 22 -19.54 34.46 46.17
CA LEU A 22 -19.15 33.53 45.10
C LEU A 22 -18.69 32.17 45.65
N HIS A 23 -19.44 31.59 46.59
CA HIS A 23 -19.14 30.24 47.13
C HIS A 23 -20.32 29.26 47.11
N GLY A 24 -21.32 29.51 46.26
CA GLY A 24 -22.44 28.58 46.03
C GLY A 24 -22.54 28.00 44.62
N TYR A 25 -21.74 28.47 43.65
CA TYR A 25 -21.95 28.16 42.23
C TYR A 25 -20.74 27.59 41.46
N PHE A 26 -19.61 27.34 42.11
CA PHE A 26 -18.40 26.81 41.46
C PHE A 26 -17.76 25.64 42.22
N GLY A 27 -18.58 24.75 42.80
CA GLY A 27 -18.13 23.59 43.57
C GLY A 27 -18.20 22.23 42.86
N GLU A 28 -18.90 22.11 41.74
CA GLU A 28 -18.92 20.87 40.95
C GLU A 28 -18.70 21.20 39.48
N GLY A 29 -17.71 20.52 38.88
CA GLY A 29 -17.17 20.81 37.56
C GLY A 29 -18.22 20.99 36.48
N ILE A 30 -18.03 22.05 35.71
CA ILE A 30 -18.64 22.33 34.41
C ILE A 30 -18.62 21.05 33.57
N PHE A 31 -19.82 20.53 33.27
CA PHE A 31 -20.13 19.33 32.49
C PHE A 31 -19.45 18.03 32.94
N PRO A 32 -20.20 17.02 33.43
CA PRO A 32 -19.62 15.75 33.80
C PRO A 32 -19.37 14.91 32.54
N ILE A 33 -18.34 15.26 31.76
CA ILE A 33 -17.91 14.55 30.54
C ILE A 33 -17.71 13.06 30.84
N LYS A 34 -17.19 12.70 32.02
CA LYS A 34 -17.04 11.31 32.46
C LYS A 34 -18.36 10.56 32.72
N LYS A 35 -19.47 11.26 33.00
CA LYS A 35 -20.80 10.68 33.24
C LYS A 35 -21.58 10.56 31.93
N ILE A 36 -21.37 11.54 31.04
CA ILE A 36 -21.87 11.59 29.65
C ILE A 36 -21.20 10.50 28.78
N LEU A 37 -19.89 10.29 28.89
CA LEU A 37 -19.16 9.23 28.18
C LEU A 37 -19.47 7.80 28.66
N LYS A 38 -20.18 7.64 29.78
CA LYS A 38 -20.65 6.34 30.27
C LYS A 38 -22.05 5.99 29.76
N GLU A 39 -22.74 6.92 29.08
CA GLU A 39 -24.02 6.62 28.44
C GLU A 39 -23.80 5.86 27.12
N PRO A 40 -24.35 4.64 26.98
CA PRO A 40 -24.18 3.82 25.78
C PRO A 40 -24.63 4.53 24.49
N ARG A 41 -25.58 5.46 24.61
CA ARG A 41 -26.13 6.26 23.49
C ARG A 41 -25.12 7.27 22.95
N ILE A 42 -24.30 7.87 23.82
CA ILE A 42 -23.29 8.86 23.45
C ILE A 42 -22.07 8.16 22.84
N LEU A 43 -21.66 7.02 23.39
CA LEU A 43 -20.62 6.17 22.78
C LEU A 43 -21.05 5.63 21.40
N PHE A 44 -22.33 5.26 21.24
CA PHE A 44 -22.91 4.87 19.96
C PHE A 44 -22.91 6.01 18.93
N LEU A 45 -23.30 7.22 19.35
CA LEU A 45 -23.24 8.42 18.51
C LEU A 45 -21.80 8.79 18.14
N MET A 46 -20.84 8.65 19.07
CA MET A 46 -19.42 8.84 18.77
C MET A 46 -18.89 7.80 17.80
N GLY A 47 -19.27 6.53 17.94
CA GLY A 47 -18.90 5.45 17.01
C GLY A 47 -19.46 5.69 15.59
N LEU A 48 -20.75 6.03 15.49
CA LEU A 48 -21.38 6.41 14.23
C LEU A 48 -20.75 7.68 13.63
N SER A 49 -20.40 8.66 14.46
CA SER A 49 -19.74 9.89 14.04
C SER A 49 -18.31 9.63 13.57
N LEU A 50 -17.58 8.68 14.17
CA LEU A 50 -16.25 8.28 13.73
C LEU A 50 -16.30 7.45 12.44
N ILE A 51 -17.35 6.65 12.21
CA ILE A 51 -17.59 5.94 10.95
C ILE A 51 -18.01 6.92 9.84
N SER A 52 -18.89 7.86 10.14
CA SER A 52 -19.29 8.96 9.25
C SER A 52 -18.10 9.85 8.91
N LEU A 53 -17.30 10.24 9.91
CA LEU A 53 -16.07 11.01 9.74
C LEU A 53 -15.02 10.20 8.97
N GLY A 54 -14.87 8.90 9.24
CA GLY A 54 -13.98 8.01 8.49
C GLY A 54 -14.37 7.90 7.03
N THR A 55 -15.67 7.72 6.72
CA THR A 55 -16.18 7.69 5.34
C THR A 55 -16.15 9.05 4.65
N TYR A 56 -16.32 10.15 5.39
CA TYR A 56 -16.17 11.52 4.91
C TYR A 56 -14.71 11.91 4.65
N LEU A 57 -13.77 11.47 5.49
CA LEU A 57 -12.34 11.75 5.34
C LEU A 57 -11.64 10.82 4.33
N LEU A 58 -12.08 9.57 4.22
CA LEU A 58 -11.56 8.60 3.23
C LEU A 58 -12.25 8.70 1.87
N GLY A 59 -13.51 9.15 1.83
CA GLY A 59 -14.30 9.31 0.61
C GLY A 59 -13.57 10.13 -0.47
N PRO A 60 -13.10 11.36 -0.20
CA PRO A 60 -12.40 12.19 -1.17
C PRO A 60 -11.11 11.57 -1.72
N ARG A 61 -10.43 10.69 -0.97
CA ARG A 61 -9.21 9.99 -1.42
C ARG A 61 -9.49 8.73 -2.24
N ILE A 62 -10.70 8.16 -2.12
CA ILE A 62 -11.18 7.00 -2.88
C ILE A 62 -12.02 7.45 -4.10
N LEU A 63 -12.50 8.70 -4.13
CA LEU A 63 -13.47 9.24 -5.08
C LEU A 63 -12.94 10.35 -6.00
N SER A 64 -11.63 10.56 -6.11
CA SER A 64 -11.07 11.44 -7.15
C SER A 64 -11.41 10.87 -8.53
N ARG A 65 -12.54 11.29 -9.11
CA ARG A 65 -13.04 10.91 -10.44
C ARG A 65 -12.72 11.99 -11.46
N GLY A 66 -12.63 11.57 -12.71
CA GLY A 66 -12.27 12.47 -13.81
C GLY A 66 -10.89 12.20 -14.37
N LEU A 67 -10.46 13.10 -15.26
CA LEU A 67 -9.18 13.03 -15.94
C LEU A 67 -8.27 14.15 -15.44
N GLU A 68 -6.98 13.88 -15.37
CA GLU A 68 -5.99 14.92 -15.11
C GLU A 68 -5.91 15.83 -16.34
N GLY A 69 -6.34 17.08 -16.18
CA GLY A 69 -6.28 18.13 -17.20
C GLY A 69 -5.02 18.98 -17.03
N LYS A 70 -4.17 18.99 -18.04
CA LYS A 70 -3.00 19.87 -18.15
C LYS A 70 -3.32 21.01 -19.12
N TYR A 71 -3.22 22.24 -18.64
CA TYR A 71 -3.63 23.44 -19.36
C TYR A 71 -2.41 24.24 -19.80
N TYR A 72 -2.34 24.58 -21.09
CA TYR A 72 -1.19 25.25 -21.70
C TYR A 72 -1.61 26.57 -22.35
N ALA A 73 -0.73 27.57 -22.27
CA ALA A 73 -0.91 28.88 -22.89
C ALA A 73 -0.47 28.93 -24.37
N ASN A 74 -0.40 27.78 -25.03
CA ASN A 74 -0.02 27.63 -26.43
C ASN A 74 -0.86 26.52 -27.08
N LEU A 75 -0.79 26.39 -28.40
CA LEU A 75 -1.59 25.44 -29.18
C LEU A 75 -0.97 24.04 -29.30
N LYS A 76 0.23 23.82 -28.73
CA LYS A 76 1.07 22.64 -29.00
C LYS A 76 1.32 21.75 -27.77
N TRP A 77 0.66 22.01 -26.64
CA TRP A 77 0.91 21.30 -25.37
C TRP A 77 2.39 21.30 -24.95
N GLU A 78 3.15 22.32 -25.36
CA GLU A 78 4.60 22.42 -25.13
C GLU A 78 4.90 23.22 -23.85
N GLY A 79 6.02 22.88 -23.19
CA GLY A 79 6.48 23.54 -21.96
C GLY A 79 5.76 23.09 -20.69
N GLU A 80 5.98 23.82 -19.60
CA GLU A 80 5.30 23.57 -18.32
C GLU A 80 3.82 23.99 -18.40
N PRO A 81 2.87 23.12 -17.98
CA PRO A 81 1.47 23.50 -17.90
C PRO A 81 1.27 24.70 -16.96
N GLN A 82 0.39 25.62 -17.33
CA GLN A 82 0.00 26.76 -16.48
C GLN A 82 -0.61 26.28 -15.16
N PHE A 83 -1.42 25.22 -15.22
CA PHE A 83 -1.86 24.47 -14.06
C PHE A 83 -2.28 23.05 -14.44
N ILE A 84 -2.32 22.21 -13.41
CA ILE A 84 -2.79 20.83 -13.50
C ILE A 84 -3.96 20.67 -12.52
N THR A 85 -5.03 20.02 -12.95
CA THR A 85 -6.23 19.83 -12.13
C THR A 85 -6.93 18.53 -12.48
N LEU A 86 -7.89 18.12 -11.65
CA LEU A 86 -8.76 16.98 -11.94
C LEU A 86 -10.09 17.48 -12.49
N ASP A 87 -10.47 16.98 -13.66
CA ASP A 87 -11.68 17.36 -14.38
C ASP A 87 -12.66 16.18 -14.43
N PRO A 88 -13.80 16.23 -13.72
CA PRO A 88 -14.75 15.13 -13.66
C PRO A 88 -15.49 14.90 -14.99
N GLU A 89 -15.55 15.91 -15.84
CA GLU A 89 -16.20 15.89 -17.15
C GLU A 89 -15.35 16.64 -18.17
N ILE A 90 -15.73 16.60 -19.45
CA ILE A 90 -15.10 17.37 -20.51
C ILE A 90 -16.20 18.17 -21.20
N SER A 91 -16.33 19.44 -20.83
CA SER A 91 -17.38 20.32 -21.33
C SER A 91 -16.85 21.74 -21.57
N SER A 92 -17.55 22.48 -22.42
CA SER A 92 -17.23 23.89 -22.67
C SER A 92 -17.50 24.75 -21.44
N GLU A 93 -18.46 24.34 -20.61
CA GLU A 93 -18.81 25.00 -19.36
C GLU A 93 -17.71 24.86 -18.31
N LEU A 94 -17.10 23.68 -18.22
CA LEU A 94 -15.90 23.46 -17.41
C LEU A 94 -14.76 24.41 -17.80
N LEU A 95 -14.48 24.54 -19.09
CA LEU A 95 -13.46 25.47 -19.59
C LEU A 95 -13.80 26.92 -19.24
N LYS A 96 -15.08 27.34 -19.38
CA LYS A 96 -15.55 28.67 -18.98
C LYS A 96 -15.30 28.94 -17.49
N ASN A 97 -15.60 27.97 -16.63
CA ASN A 97 -15.40 28.09 -15.18
C ASN A 97 -13.92 28.20 -14.78
N ARG A 98 -13.01 27.70 -15.62
CA ARG A 98 -11.56 27.75 -15.40
C ARG A 98 -10.88 28.96 -16.05
N ARG A 99 -11.60 29.81 -16.80
CA ARG A 99 -11.06 30.97 -17.55
C ARG A 99 -10.12 31.88 -16.77
N ARG A 100 -10.36 32.08 -15.48
CA ARG A 100 -9.49 32.93 -14.63
C ARG A 100 -8.06 32.36 -14.44
N ARG A 101 -7.76 31.17 -14.95
CA ARG A 101 -6.51 30.45 -14.73
C ARG A 101 -5.71 30.16 -16.03
N PHE A 102 -6.23 30.49 -17.22
CA PHE A 102 -5.53 30.29 -18.51
C PHE A 102 -6.04 31.28 -19.59
N PRO A 103 -5.31 31.46 -20.72
CA PRO A 103 -5.65 32.47 -21.73
C PRO A 103 -7.02 32.30 -22.38
N GLU A 104 -7.65 33.41 -22.76
CA GLU A 104 -9.01 33.41 -23.34
C GLU A 104 -9.08 32.95 -24.81
N ASN A 105 -8.03 33.24 -25.59
CA ASN A 105 -8.09 33.10 -27.05
C ASN A 105 -7.34 31.88 -27.58
N GLN A 106 -6.13 31.64 -27.09
CA GLN A 106 -5.27 30.56 -27.59
C GLN A 106 -4.77 29.71 -26.45
N PHE A 107 -5.19 28.46 -26.44
CA PHE A 107 -4.82 27.52 -25.40
C PHE A 107 -4.90 26.10 -25.92
N SER A 108 -4.29 25.18 -25.18
CA SER A 108 -4.50 23.76 -25.38
C SER A 108 -4.66 23.06 -24.04
N VAL A 109 -5.42 21.98 -24.05
CA VAL A 109 -5.68 21.14 -22.88
C VAL A 109 -5.42 19.69 -23.25
N GLU A 110 -4.69 18.98 -22.40
CA GLU A 110 -4.57 17.54 -22.46
C GLU A 110 -5.24 16.93 -21.23
N TRP A 111 -6.32 16.18 -21.45
CA TRP A 111 -6.94 15.35 -20.42
C TRP A 111 -6.40 13.93 -20.55
N SER A 112 -5.92 13.36 -19.44
CA SER A 112 -5.41 12.00 -19.42
C SER A 112 -5.82 11.24 -18.15
N GLY A 113 -6.02 9.93 -18.29
CA GLY A 113 -6.41 9.06 -17.20
C GLY A 113 -6.86 7.70 -17.72
N PHE A 114 -7.87 7.14 -17.09
CA PHE A 114 -8.39 5.81 -17.34
C PHE A 114 -9.92 5.82 -17.41
N MET A 115 -10.45 4.96 -18.27
CA MET A 115 -11.88 4.72 -18.45
C MET A 115 -12.19 3.25 -18.15
N VAL A 116 -13.24 3.00 -17.38
CA VAL A 116 -13.71 1.64 -17.09
C VAL A 116 -14.84 1.24 -18.04
N ILE A 117 -14.68 0.11 -18.71
CA ILE A 117 -15.66 -0.52 -19.57
C ILE A 117 -16.26 -1.71 -18.82
N GLU A 118 -17.57 -1.64 -18.52
CA GLU A 118 -18.23 -2.70 -17.74
C GLU A 118 -18.66 -3.89 -18.60
N LYS A 119 -19.04 -3.65 -19.84
CA LYS A 119 -19.60 -4.65 -20.73
C LYS A 119 -18.85 -4.63 -22.04
N SER A 120 -18.32 -5.78 -22.43
CA SER A 120 -17.69 -5.92 -23.75
C SER A 120 -18.66 -5.53 -24.86
N GLY A 121 -18.14 -4.94 -25.93
CA GLY A 121 -18.91 -4.59 -27.13
C GLY A 121 -18.27 -3.47 -27.94
N ASP A 122 -18.95 -3.08 -29.00
CA ASP A 122 -18.58 -1.92 -29.80
C ASP A 122 -18.96 -0.62 -29.08
N TYR A 123 -17.97 0.25 -28.91
CA TYR A 123 -18.16 1.58 -28.36
C TYR A 123 -17.91 2.61 -29.44
N THR A 124 -18.85 3.54 -29.60
CA THR A 124 -18.69 4.72 -30.45
C THR A 124 -18.39 5.90 -29.56
N PHE A 125 -17.26 6.57 -29.77
CA PHE A 125 -16.92 7.82 -29.11
C PHE A 125 -17.09 8.98 -30.08
N ALA A 126 -17.42 10.16 -29.58
CA ALA A 126 -17.48 11.36 -30.41
C ALA A 126 -16.99 12.59 -29.66
N THR A 127 -16.30 13.50 -30.36
CA THR A 127 -16.00 14.84 -29.86
C THR A 127 -16.79 15.86 -30.67
N ASP A 128 -17.40 16.82 -30.00
CA ASP A 128 -17.91 18.06 -30.59
C ASP A 128 -16.93 19.17 -30.21
N SER A 129 -16.03 19.53 -31.14
CA SER A 129 -14.99 20.53 -30.89
C SER A 129 -15.00 21.67 -31.89
N ASP A 130 -14.77 22.88 -31.38
CA ASP A 130 -14.37 24.06 -32.14
C ASP A 130 -12.83 24.12 -32.11
N ASP A 131 -12.21 24.14 -33.28
CA ASP A 131 -10.84 23.72 -33.54
C ASP A 131 -10.54 22.25 -33.14
N GLY A 132 -9.26 21.91 -33.03
CA GLY A 132 -8.84 20.52 -33.14
C GLY A 132 -8.95 19.73 -31.85
N SER A 133 -9.49 18.51 -31.95
CA SER A 133 -9.43 17.51 -30.87
C SER A 133 -9.04 16.11 -31.35
N TRP A 134 -8.37 15.36 -30.48
CA TRP A 134 -7.97 13.98 -30.72
C TRP A 134 -8.22 13.12 -29.49
N LEU A 135 -9.06 12.08 -29.65
CA LEU A 135 -9.34 11.11 -28.60
C LEU A 135 -8.57 9.82 -28.85
N TYR A 136 -7.83 9.41 -27.84
CA TYR A 136 -7.13 8.13 -27.77
C TYR A 136 -7.77 7.27 -26.69
N VAL A 137 -8.11 6.03 -27.03
CA VAL A 137 -8.59 5.01 -26.10
C VAL A 137 -7.70 3.78 -26.30
N ASN A 138 -7.12 3.26 -25.20
CA ASN A 138 -6.15 2.18 -25.26
C ASN A 138 -4.96 2.49 -26.19
N ASP A 139 -4.47 3.73 -26.14
CA ASP A 139 -3.41 4.29 -26.98
C ASP A 139 -3.70 4.27 -28.51
N GLN A 140 -4.89 3.82 -28.91
CA GLN A 140 -5.37 3.90 -30.29
C GLN A 140 -6.15 5.20 -30.47
N ARG A 141 -5.84 5.96 -31.53
CA ARG A 141 -6.60 7.16 -31.91
C ARG A 141 -7.97 6.73 -32.45
N VAL A 142 -9.02 7.02 -31.68
CA VAL A 142 -10.41 6.66 -32.02
C VAL A 142 -11.13 7.81 -32.69
N VAL A 143 -10.93 9.05 -32.22
CA VAL A 143 -11.51 10.25 -32.85
C VAL A 143 -10.37 11.15 -33.29
N ASP A 144 -10.39 11.53 -34.57
CA ASP A 144 -9.53 12.56 -35.15
C ASP A 144 -10.44 13.68 -35.65
N ASN A 145 -10.55 14.72 -34.83
CA ASN A 145 -11.27 15.95 -35.15
C ASN A 145 -10.25 17.09 -35.27
N GLY A 146 -9.14 16.86 -35.96
CA GLY A 146 -8.02 17.81 -36.05
C GLY A 146 -8.23 18.96 -37.03
N GLY A 147 -7.35 19.96 -36.91
CA GLY A 147 -7.33 21.17 -37.74
C GLY A 147 -8.01 22.37 -37.10
N VAL A 148 -7.99 23.51 -37.80
CA VAL A 148 -8.70 24.75 -37.41
C VAL A 148 -10.05 24.75 -38.11
N HIS A 149 -11.14 24.79 -37.37
CA HIS A 149 -12.50 24.70 -37.90
C HIS A 149 -13.54 25.11 -36.87
N GLY A 150 -14.72 25.55 -37.33
CA GLY A 150 -15.88 25.74 -36.45
C GLY A 150 -16.30 24.46 -35.72
N SER A 151 -17.16 24.59 -34.70
CA SER A 151 -17.75 23.45 -33.98
C SER A 151 -18.30 22.40 -34.95
N ARG A 152 -17.73 21.19 -34.84
CA ARG A 152 -18.21 20.01 -35.56
C ARG A 152 -18.09 18.77 -34.70
N LYS A 153 -19.02 17.83 -34.89
CA LYS A 153 -19.03 16.55 -34.21
C LYS A 153 -18.42 15.46 -35.09
N VAL A 154 -17.36 14.82 -34.61
CA VAL A 154 -16.70 13.69 -35.27
C VAL A 154 -16.74 12.49 -34.34
N SER A 155 -17.00 11.31 -34.89
CA SER A 155 -17.07 10.06 -34.14
C SER A 155 -16.13 8.99 -34.68
N GLY A 156 -15.83 8.01 -33.83
CA GLY A 156 -15.10 6.80 -34.19
C GLY A 156 -15.48 5.64 -33.31
N ARG A 157 -15.30 4.42 -33.82
CA ARG A 157 -15.74 3.19 -33.17
C ARG A 157 -14.55 2.31 -32.80
N ILE A 158 -14.63 1.68 -31.63
CA ILE A 158 -13.61 0.75 -31.12
C ILE A 158 -14.30 -0.39 -30.37
N TYR A 159 -13.85 -1.62 -30.59
CA TYR A 159 -14.29 -2.76 -29.80
C TYR A 159 -13.51 -2.81 -28.49
N LEU A 160 -14.21 -2.84 -27.36
CA LEU A 160 -13.61 -2.92 -26.03
C LEU A 160 -14.15 -4.13 -25.28
N LYS A 161 -13.28 -4.86 -24.58
CA LYS A 161 -13.69 -5.89 -23.62
C LYS A 161 -14.01 -5.21 -22.28
N ALA A 162 -14.72 -5.90 -21.39
CA ALA A 162 -14.84 -5.44 -20.01
C ALA A 162 -13.43 -5.30 -19.38
N GLY A 163 -13.10 -4.13 -18.84
CA GLY A 163 -11.76 -3.81 -18.36
C GLY A 163 -11.51 -2.32 -18.18
N THR A 164 -10.27 -1.98 -17.82
CA THR A 164 -9.82 -0.59 -17.63
C THR A 164 -8.87 -0.22 -18.76
N TYR A 165 -9.12 0.91 -19.43
CA TYR A 165 -8.34 1.37 -20.57
C TYR A 165 -7.80 2.79 -20.33
N PRO A 166 -6.57 3.11 -20.75
CA PRO A 166 -6.12 4.49 -20.76
C PRO A 166 -6.97 5.31 -21.74
N ILE A 167 -7.32 6.54 -21.36
CA ILE A 167 -8.03 7.50 -22.20
C ILE A 167 -7.24 8.81 -22.19
N ARG A 168 -7.07 9.41 -23.37
CA ARG A 168 -6.42 10.71 -23.53
C ARG A 168 -7.19 11.54 -24.55
N LEU A 169 -7.51 12.78 -24.20
CA LEU A 169 -8.10 13.75 -25.10
C LEU A 169 -7.18 14.96 -25.19
N ARG A 170 -6.72 15.26 -26.40
CA ARG A 170 -6.04 16.52 -26.70
C ARG A 170 -7.03 17.46 -27.36
N TYR A 171 -7.03 18.71 -26.93
CA TYR A 171 -7.84 19.78 -27.49
C TYR A 171 -7.03 21.07 -27.60
N PHE A 172 -7.14 21.80 -28.71
CA PHE A 172 -6.64 23.16 -28.79
C PHE A 172 -7.72 24.09 -29.31
N GLN A 173 -7.61 25.35 -28.88
CA GLN A 173 -8.41 26.46 -29.36
C GLN A 173 -7.49 27.50 -29.98
N GLY A 174 -7.65 27.78 -31.27
CA GLY A 174 -6.85 28.69 -32.09
C GLY A 174 -7.35 30.14 -32.10
N GLY A 175 -8.60 30.39 -31.70
CA GLY A 175 -9.14 31.74 -31.50
C GLY A 175 -10.67 31.81 -31.61
N GLY A 176 -11.29 32.85 -31.04
CA GLY A 176 -12.73 33.06 -31.12
C GLY A 176 -13.53 32.23 -30.11
N TYR A 177 -14.75 31.83 -30.49
CA TYR A 177 -15.56 30.93 -29.67
C TYR A 177 -14.92 29.55 -29.58
N TYR A 178 -15.09 28.87 -28.45
CA TYR A 178 -14.60 27.51 -28.27
C TYR A 178 -15.72 26.58 -27.84
N ARG A 179 -15.62 25.33 -28.28
CA ARG A 179 -16.51 24.25 -27.87
C ARG A 179 -15.70 22.98 -27.72
N ILE A 180 -15.99 22.24 -26.67
CA ILE A 180 -15.55 20.87 -26.49
C ILE A 180 -16.64 20.11 -25.73
N HIS A 181 -16.95 18.93 -26.21
CA HIS A 181 -17.80 17.97 -25.53
C HIS A 181 -17.42 16.54 -25.94
N LEU A 182 -17.43 15.61 -24.98
CA LEU A 182 -17.10 14.20 -25.22
C LEU A 182 -18.33 13.31 -25.00
N PHE A 183 -18.65 12.50 -26.00
CA PHE A 183 -19.79 11.59 -26.01
C PHE A 183 -19.34 10.13 -26.18
N TRP A 184 -20.21 9.22 -25.80
CA TRP A 184 -20.06 7.80 -26.07
C TRP A 184 -21.40 7.10 -26.34
N ALA A 185 -21.35 5.92 -26.95
CA ALA A 185 -22.46 4.98 -27.08
C ALA A 185 -21.92 3.56 -27.10
N ARG A 186 -22.76 2.58 -26.74
CA ARG A 186 -22.45 1.15 -26.83
C ARG A 186 -23.42 0.46 -27.78
N GLY A 187 -22.90 -0.24 -28.80
CA GLY A 187 -23.68 -0.80 -29.91
C GLY A 187 -24.36 0.32 -30.71
N ASP A 188 -25.61 0.09 -31.10
CA ASP A 188 -26.41 1.04 -31.90
C ASP A 188 -27.27 1.99 -31.03
N ARG A 189 -26.90 2.15 -29.76
CA ARG A 189 -27.54 3.13 -28.87
C ARG A 189 -27.22 4.56 -29.31
N PRO A 190 -28.09 5.54 -29.02
CA PRO A 190 -27.77 6.95 -29.26
C PRO A 190 -26.54 7.38 -28.46
N LEU A 191 -25.81 8.37 -28.99
CA LEU A 191 -24.71 9.03 -28.29
C LEU A 191 -25.24 9.76 -27.06
N GLU A 192 -24.60 9.50 -25.92
CA GLU A 192 -24.86 10.13 -24.64
C GLU A 192 -23.57 10.78 -24.12
N ASP A 193 -23.67 11.65 -23.12
CA ASP A 193 -22.51 12.23 -22.46
C ASP A 193 -21.67 11.15 -21.79
N LEU A 194 -20.34 11.22 -21.93
CA LEU A 194 -19.45 10.28 -21.26
C LEU A 194 -19.50 10.54 -19.75
N PRO A 195 -20.04 9.61 -18.93
CA PRO A 195 -20.35 9.93 -17.56
C PRO A 195 -19.08 9.93 -16.69
N SER A 196 -18.99 10.91 -15.78
CA SER A 196 -17.84 11.08 -14.90
C SER A 196 -17.48 9.86 -14.05
N TYR A 197 -18.44 8.97 -13.76
CA TYR A 197 -18.21 7.77 -12.95
C TYR A 197 -17.36 6.69 -13.64
N VAL A 198 -17.26 6.72 -14.98
CA VAL A 198 -16.35 5.81 -15.70
C VAL A 198 -14.93 6.37 -15.81
N LEU A 199 -14.69 7.63 -15.44
CA LEU A 199 -13.40 8.33 -15.60
C LEU A 199 -12.61 8.37 -14.30
N TRP A 200 -11.32 8.05 -14.40
CA TRP A 200 -10.42 7.92 -13.26
C TRP A 200 -9.03 8.51 -13.57
N PRO A 201 -8.41 9.28 -12.66
CA PRO A 201 -7.09 9.87 -12.90
C PRO A 201 -5.97 8.84 -12.88
N ARG A 202 -6.20 7.69 -12.24
CA ARG A 202 -5.26 6.57 -12.13
C ARG A 202 -6.03 5.28 -12.34
N SER A 203 -5.39 4.27 -12.94
CA SER A 203 -6.04 2.99 -13.26
C SER A 203 -6.64 2.39 -12.00
N PRO A 204 -7.99 2.37 -11.84
CA PRO A 204 -8.58 1.66 -10.74
C PRO A 204 -8.39 0.17 -11.00
N GLY A 205 -7.92 -0.56 -10.00
CA GLY A 205 -8.08 -2.01 -10.03
C GLY A 205 -9.57 -2.33 -10.17
N TYR A 206 -9.94 -3.29 -11.02
CA TYR A 206 -11.35 -3.65 -11.30
C TYR A 206 -12.19 -3.85 -10.02
N VAL A 207 -11.57 -4.38 -8.97
CA VAL A 207 -12.16 -4.55 -7.63
C VAL A 207 -12.50 -3.22 -6.96
N TYR A 208 -11.62 -2.20 -7.05
CA TYR A 208 -11.86 -0.87 -6.49
C TYR A 208 -13.03 -0.14 -7.18
N TYR A 209 -13.16 -0.31 -8.51
CA TYR A 209 -14.30 0.22 -9.27
C TYR A 209 -15.63 -0.39 -8.79
N GLN A 210 -15.70 -1.72 -8.68
CA GLN A 210 -16.90 -2.41 -8.22
C GLN A 210 -17.25 -2.07 -6.77
N LEU A 211 -16.25 -1.93 -5.90
CA LEU A 211 -16.45 -1.48 -4.52
C LEU A 211 -17.02 -0.05 -4.47
N GLY A 212 -16.50 0.89 -5.26
CA GLY A 212 -17.03 2.25 -5.32
C GLY A 212 -18.50 2.29 -5.77
N ARG A 213 -18.85 1.51 -6.79
CA ARG A 213 -20.23 1.40 -7.31
C ARG A 213 -21.23 0.89 -6.28
N VAL A 214 -20.82 -0.13 -5.51
CA VAL A 214 -21.67 -0.69 -4.46
C VAL A 214 -21.74 0.25 -3.27
N LEU A 215 -20.60 0.77 -2.81
CA LEU A 215 -20.51 1.52 -1.56
C LEU A 215 -21.06 2.95 -1.66
N ASP A 216 -21.11 3.58 -2.83
CA ASP A 216 -21.57 4.97 -2.97
C ASP A 216 -23.05 5.19 -2.60
N PRO A 217 -24.01 4.39 -3.11
CA PRO A 217 -25.40 4.46 -2.68
C PRO A 217 -25.53 4.21 -1.17
N PHE A 218 -24.78 3.24 -0.63
CA PHE A 218 -24.77 2.95 0.80
C PHE A 218 -24.18 4.09 1.62
N ARG A 219 -23.14 4.79 1.13
CA ARG A 219 -22.54 5.96 1.78
C ARG A 219 -23.53 7.10 1.89
N VAL A 220 -24.23 7.41 0.79
CA VAL A 220 -25.25 8.48 0.77
C VAL A 220 -26.41 8.12 1.70
N LEU A 221 -26.86 6.86 1.67
CA LEU A 221 -27.90 6.36 2.54
C LEU A 221 -27.49 6.40 4.02
N LEU A 222 -26.28 5.93 4.36
CA LEU A 222 -25.72 5.96 5.72
C LEU A 222 -25.55 7.40 6.22
N ASN A 223 -25.10 8.33 5.37
CA ASN A 223 -25.01 9.75 5.73
C ASN A 223 -26.40 10.36 5.98
N ARG A 224 -27.41 10.01 5.18
CA ARG A 224 -28.80 10.48 5.38
C ARG A 224 -29.42 9.90 6.65
N ILE A 225 -29.21 8.61 6.91
CA ILE A 225 -29.63 7.95 8.16
C ILE A 225 -28.95 8.60 9.36
N TRP A 226 -27.65 8.91 9.25
CA TRP A 226 -26.90 9.58 10.31
C TRP A 226 -27.41 10.99 10.59
N LEU A 227 -27.61 11.82 9.55
CA LEU A 227 -28.21 13.16 9.68
C LEU A 227 -29.60 13.12 10.31
N GLY A 228 -30.45 12.17 9.87
CA GLY A 228 -31.79 11.98 10.45
C GLY A 228 -31.72 11.55 11.93
N THR A 229 -30.79 10.66 12.26
CA THR A 229 -30.57 10.21 13.64
C THR A 229 -30.07 11.35 14.52
N LEU A 230 -29.09 12.13 14.05
CA LEU A 230 -28.56 13.30 14.74
C LEU A 230 -29.63 14.36 14.98
N MET A 231 -30.43 14.68 13.96
CA MET A 231 -31.55 15.63 14.05
C MET A 231 -32.58 15.17 15.07
N TYR A 232 -33.00 13.90 15.02
CA TYR A 232 -33.91 13.31 15.99
C TYR A 232 -33.40 13.44 17.43
N PHE A 233 -32.11 13.16 17.68
CA PHE A 233 -31.51 13.28 19.01
C PHE A 233 -31.42 14.73 19.50
N ILE A 234 -31.06 15.68 18.63
CA ILE A 234 -31.05 17.11 18.95
C ILE A 234 -32.47 17.55 19.36
N THR A 235 -33.50 17.21 18.58
CA THR A 235 -34.89 17.51 18.94
C THR A 235 -35.34 16.82 20.22
N ALA A 236 -35.00 15.55 20.42
CA ALA A 236 -35.40 14.77 21.60
C ALA A 236 -34.70 15.23 22.90
N HIS A 237 -33.48 15.80 22.81
CA HIS A 237 -32.77 16.36 23.96
C HIS A 237 -33.17 17.81 24.23
N LEU A 238 -33.41 18.63 23.20
CA LEU A 238 -33.98 19.98 23.38
C LEU A 238 -35.35 19.92 24.06
N PHE A 239 -36.22 18.98 23.67
CA PHE A 239 -37.52 18.76 24.34
C PHE A 239 -37.41 18.37 25.82
N ARG A 240 -36.31 17.72 26.21
CA ARG A 240 -36.07 17.25 27.58
C ARG A 240 -35.53 18.34 28.51
N PHE A 241 -34.96 19.40 27.94
CA PHE A 241 -34.50 20.59 28.66
C PHE A 241 -35.56 21.68 28.78
N ILE A 242 -36.58 21.67 27.92
CA ILE A 242 -37.67 22.68 27.90
C ILE A 242 -38.81 22.35 28.88
N PHE A 243 -38.95 21.10 29.34
CA PHE A 243 -40.00 20.71 30.31
C PHE A 243 -39.41 20.05 31.57
N PRO A 244 -39.39 20.75 32.73
CA PRO A 244 -39.04 20.13 34.00
C PRO A 244 -40.28 19.46 34.59
N TYR A 245 -40.29 18.14 34.75
CA TYR A 245 -41.29 17.47 35.58
C TYR A 245 -40.64 16.54 36.60
N GLY A 246 -40.89 16.86 37.86
CA GLY A 246 -40.75 15.92 38.97
C GLY A 246 -41.61 14.69 38.73
N LEU A 247 -40.97 13.53 38.58
CA LEU A 247 -41.63 12.26 38.26
C LEU A 247 -41.32 11.23 39.35
N ASN A 248 -42.36 10.64 39.92
CA ASN A 248 -42.31 9.55 40.89
C ASN A 248 -41.79 8.25 40.23
N TRP A 249 -41.07 7.42 41.00
CA TRP A 249 -40.50 6.11 40.61
C TRP A 249 -41.42 5.19 39.79
N ARG A 250 -42.74 5.19 40.06
CA ARG A 250 -43.71 4.42 39.25
C ARG A 250 -43.84 4.92 37.81
N GLN A 251 -43.76 6.23 37.59
CA GLN A 251 -43.80 6.84 36.25
C GLN A 251 -42.45 6.71 35.53
N PHE A 252 -41.32 6.77 36.26
CA PHE A 252 -40.00 6.45 35.71
C PHE A 252 -39.93 5.01 35.19
N ARG A 253 -40.40 4.02 35.97
CA ARG A 253 -40.40 2.60 35.54
C ARG A 253 -41.28 2.35 34.32
N LYS A 254 -42.47 2.96 34.23
CA LYS A 254 -43.34 2.89 33.03
C LYS A 254 -42.68 3.55 31.82
N SER A 255 -42.05 4.71 32.00
CA SER A 255 -41.33 5.39 30.94
C SER A 255 -40.08 4.61 30.49
N PHE A 256 -39.28 4.07 31.41
CA PHE A 256 -38.11 3.23 31.11
C PHE A 256 -38.51 1.96 30.34
N LEU A 257 -39.57 1.26 30.76
CA LEU A 257 -40.07 0.07 30.05
C LEU A 257 -40.62 0.41 28.66
N HIS A 258 -41.30 1.56 28.51
CA HIS A 258 -41.77 2.05 27.21
C HIS A 258 -40.60 2.39 26.27
N HIS A 259 -39.56 3.05 26.78
CA HIS A 259 -38.36 3.38 26.01
C HIS A 259 -37.48 2.15 25.73
N ALA A 260 -37.35 1.21 26.67
CA ALA A 260 -36.63 -0.05 26.49
C ALA A 260 -37.29 -0.91 25.41
N LYS A 261 -38.63 -1.02 25.39
CA LYS A 261 -39.38 -1.69 24.31
C LYS A 261 -39.15 -1.07 22.93
N ARG A 262 -38.87 0.23 22.86
CA ARG A 262 -38.50 0.94 21.62
C ARG A 262 -37.01 0.89 21.30
N MET A 263 -36.15 0.64 22.28
CA MET A 263 -34.70 0.48 22.09
C MET A 263 -34.32 -0.92 21.61
N ILE A 264 -35.03 -1.97 22.03
CA ILE A 264 -34.74 -3.36 21.65
C ILE A 264 -34.74 -3.54 20.12
N PRO A 265 -35.74 -3.05 19.34
CA PRO A 265 -35.71 -3.14 17.88
C PRO A 265 -34.54 -2.39 17.25
N ASN A 266 -34.17 -1.23 17.79
CA ASN A 266 -33.06 -0.43 17.28
C ASN A 266 -31.70 -1.08 17.59
N LEU A 267 -31.54 -1.69 18.77
CA LEU A 267 -30.35 -2.46 19.12
C LEU A 267 -30.26 -3.73 18.27
N ALA A 268 -31.39 -4.40 18.02
CA ALA A 268 -31.46 -5.55 17.12
C ALA A 268 -31.12 -5.16 15.67
N LEU A 269 -31.62 -4.03 15.18
CA LEU A 269 -31.29 -3.50 13.86
C LEU A 269 -29.80 -3.11 13.77
N LEU A 270 -29.23 -2.54 14.82
CA LEU A 270 -27.81 -2.24 14.90
C LEU A 270 -26.97 -3.53 14.87
N CYS A 271 -27.25 -4.48 15.75
CA CYS A 271 -26.55 -5.76 15.78
C CYS A 271 -26.71 -6.51 14.45
N GLY A 272 -27.91 -6.47 13.85
CA GLY A 272 -28.19 -7.06 12.54
C GLY A 272 -27.40 -6.39 11.42
N SER A 273 -27.35 -5.05 11.37
CA SER A 273 -26.60 -4.31 10.36
C SER A 273 -25.09 -4.49 10.50
N VAL A 274 -24.56 -4.53 11.72
CA VAL A 274 -23.16 -4.91 11.98
C VAL A 274 -22.90 -6.35 11.51
N GLY A 275 -23.81 -7.28 11.82
CA GLY A 275 -23.73 -8.67 11.34
C GLY A 275 -23.70 -8.77 9.81
N VAL A 276 -24.62 -8.09 9.12
CA VAL A 276 -24.67 -8.03 7.65
C VAL A 276 -23.40 -7.41 7.09
N PHE A 277 -22.90 -6.31 7.68
CA PHE A 277 -21.64 -5.70 7.27
C PHE A 277 -20.47 -6.69 7.39
N LEU A 278 -20.34 -7.38 8.52
CA LEU A 278 -19.28 -8.36 8.74
C LEU A 278 -19.36 -9.52 7.74
N LEU A 279 -20.57 -9.98 7.39
CA LEU A 279 -20.79 -11.02 6.39
C LEU A 279 -20.41 -10.54 4.97
N ILE A 280 -20.81 -9.33 4.60
CA ILE A 280 -20.44 -8.73 3.30
C ILE A 280 -18.92 -8.55 3.23
N ALA A 281 -18.31 -7.99 4.28
CA ALA A 281 -16.86 -7.82 4.36
C ALA A 281 -16.15 -9.18 4.22
N GLU A 282 -16.57 -10.19 4.99
CA GLU A 282 -16.04 -11.55 4.87
C GLU A 282 -16.16 -12.11 3.44
N GLY A 283 -17.33 -11.95 2.81
CA GLY A 283 -17.57 -12.38 1.42
C GLY A 283 -16.66 -11.66 0.41
N VAL A 284 -16.50 -10.35 0.54
CA VAL A 284 -15.59 -9.55 -0.30
C VAL A 284 -14.15 -10.04 -0.14
N PHE A 285 -13.67 -10.24 1.08
CA PHE A 285 -12.30 -10.67 1.34
C PHE A 285 -12.03 -12.11 0.88
N ARG A 286 -13.05 -12.98 0.91
CA ARG A 286 -12.99 -14.33 0.31
C ARG A 286 -12.91 -14.28 -1.21
N ILE A 287 -13.81 -13.54 -1.86
CA ILE A 287 -13.91 -13.44 -3.33
C ILE A 287 -12.68 -12.74 -3.91
N ALA A 288 -12.24 -11.64 -3.30
CA ALA A 288 -11.14 -10.85 -3.82
C ALA A 288 -9.78 -11.56 -3.66
N GLY A 289 -9.72 -12.69 -2.95
CA GLY A 289 -8.45 -13.36 -2.61
C GLY A 289 -7.52 -12.50 -1.75
N VAL A 290 -7.99 -11.32 -1.29
CA VAL A 290 -7.21 -10.33 -0.52
C VAL A 290 -6.82 -10.92 0.83
N ALA A 291 -7.59 -11.87 1.36
CA ALA A 291 -7.23 -12.63 2.55
C ALA A 291 -6.49 -13.95 2.25
N ARG A 292 -5.84 -14.06 1.09
CA ARG A 292 -4.54 -14.73 0.98
C ARG A 292 -3.41 -13.81 1.49
N VAL A 293 -3.71 -12.92 2.44
CA VAL A 293 -2.71 -12.49 3.42
C VAL A 293 -2.39 -13.74 4.25
N GLU A 294 -1.57 -14.62 3.68
CA GLU A 294 -1.14 -15.85 4.33
C GLU A 294 -0.31 -15.46 5.55
N PRO A 295 -0.82 -15.72 6.75
CA PRO A 295 -0.47 -14.98 7.95
C PRO A 295 0.84 -15.50 8.53
N TYR A 296 1.99 -15.15 7.96
CA TYR A 296 3.33 -15.51 8.45
C TYR A 296 3.66 -17.00 8.73
N LEU A 297 2.68 -17.91 8.71
CA LEU A 297 2.70 -19.28 9.21
C LEU A 297 1.47 -20.03 8.65
N ASP A 298 1.08 -19.79 7.40
CA ASP A 298 0.12 -20.70 6.79
C ASP A 298 0.83 -22.05 6.61
N LYS A 299 0.63 -22.95 7.58
CA LYS A 299 1.16 -24.32 7.54
C LYS A 299 0.73 -24.99 6.24
N ASP A 300 -0.42 -24.62 5.68
CA ASP A 300 -0.90 -25.17 4.42
C ASP A 300 -0.13 -24.60 3.23
N TRP A 301 0.30 -23.32 3.23
CA TRP A 301 1.15 -22.79 2.17
C TRP A 301 2.58 -23.35 2.25
N GLN A 302 3.18 -23.36 3.44
CA GLN A 302 4.51 -23.94 3.62
C GLN A 302 4.49 -25.44 3.29
N ALA A 303 3.54 -26.21 3.80
CA ALA A 303 3.43 -27.63 3.47
C ALA A 303 3.13 -27.88 1.99
N LYS A 304 2.41 -26.98 1.31
CA LYS A 304 2.03 -27.14 -0.10
C LYS A 304 3.10 -26.70 -1.10
N TYR A 305 3.89 -25.67 -0.78
CA TYR A 305 4.78 -25.02 -1.76
C TYR A 305 6.24 -24.90 -1.32
N VAL A 306 6.57 -25.21 -0.06
CA VAL A 306 7.96 -25.32 0.40
C VAL A 306 8.35 -26.79 0.35
N ARG A 307 9.01 -27.16 -0.75
CA ARG A 307 9.68 -28.45 -0.90
C ARG A 307 11.09 -28.34 -0.35
N LEU A 308 11.41 -29.11 0.68
CA LEU A 308 12.77 -29.22 1.21
C LEU A 308 13.38 -30.56 0.78
N ASN A 309 14.67 -30.56 0.51
CA ASN A 309 15.46 -31.78 0.38
C ASN A 309 15.80 -32.37 1.77
N SER A 310 16.44 -33.53 1.77
CA SER A 310 16.85 -34.30 2.94
C SER A 310 17.75 -33.54 3.92
N LYS A 311 18.41 -32.48 3.45
CA LYS A 311 19.26 -31.58 4.26
C LYS A 311 18.55 -30.32 4.73
N GLY A 312 17.25 -30.18 4.44
CA GLY A 312 16.43 -29.05 4.87
C GLY A 312 16.53 -27.82 3.97
N PHE A 313 17.13 -27.93 2.80
CA PHE A 313 17.23 -26.83 1.84
C PHE A 313 16.07 -26.84 0.85
N ARG A 314 15.63 -25.66 0.43
CA ARG A 314 14.52 -25.53 -0.51
C ARG A 314 14.97 -25.73 -1.94
N ASP A 315 15.31 -26.97 -2.25
CA ASP A 315 15.97 -27.37 -3.48
C ASP A 315 15.70 -28.85 -3.84
N TYR A 316 16.24 -29.31 -4.96
CA TYR A 316 16.34 -30.72 -5.30
C TYR A 316 17.41 -31.46 -4.48
N GLU A 317 17.43 -32.78 -4.60
CA GLU A 317 18.52 -33.60 -4.04
C GLU A 317 19.74 -33.55 -4.95
N HIS A 318 20.90 -33.24 -4.38
CA HIS A 318 22.18 -33.26 -5.06
C HIS A 318 23.11 -34.25 -4.37
N ALA A 319 23.71 -35.15 -5.15
CA ALA A 319 24.73 -36.06 -4.65
C ALA A 319 25.91 -35.24 -4.11
N GLN A 320 26.51 -35.60 -2.97
CA GLN A 320 27.65 -34.81 -2.46
C GLN A 320 28.85 -34.89 -3.42
N LYS A 321 29.16 -36.09 -3.92
CA LYS A 321 30.19 -36.27 -4.96
C LYS A 321 29.70 -35.66 -6.27
N LYS A 322 30.50 -34.74 -6.83
CA LYS A 322 30.21 -34.05 -8.08
C LYS A 322 30.15 -35.04 -9.26
N PRO A 323 29.03 -35.15 -9.98
CA PRO A 323 28.95 -36.02 -11.15
C PRO A 323 29.89 -35.54 -12.27
N PRO A 324 30.42 -36.46 -13.11
CA PRO A 324 31.20 -36.08 -14.29
C PRO A 324 30.42 -35.15 -15.23
N GLY A 325 31.12 -34.23 -15.91
CA GLY A 325 30.50 -33.29 -16.87
C GLY A 325 29.52 -32.28 -16.26
N THR A 326 29.52 -32.15 -14.92
CA THR A 326 28.62 -31.24 -14.20
C THR A 326 29.36 -29.99 -13.74
N VAL A 327 28.75 -28.82 -13.96
CA VAL A 327 29.13 -27.54 -13.37
C VAL A 327 28.24 -27.27 -12.16
N ARG A 328 28.84 -26.93 -11.03
CA ARG A 328 28.14 -26.67 -9.77
C ARG A 328 28.17 -25.21 -9.40
N ILE A 329 26.97 -24.66 -9.25
CA ILE A 329 26.75 -23.32 -8.76
C ILE A 329 26.06 -23.46 -7.39
N LEU A 330 26.65 -22.88 -6.34
CA LEU A 330 26.05 -22.88 -5.01
C LEU A 330 25.50 -21.48 -4.72
N GLY A 331 24.21 -21.37 -4.40
CA GLY A 331 23.57 -20.16 -3.94
C GLY A 331 23.45 -20.13 -2.42
N LEU A 332 23.98 -19.08 -1.79
CA LEU A 332 23.76 -18.72 -0.39
C LEU A 332 22.95 -17.44 -0.30
N GLY A 333 22.27 -17.25 0.81
CA GLY A 333 21.55 -16.02 1.12
C GLY A 333 20.47 -16.25 2.17
N ASP A 334 19.68 -15.22 2.36
CA ASP A 334 18.65 -15.15 3.38
C ASP A 334 17.25 -15.62 2.84
N SER A 335 16.19 -14.93 3.28
CA SER A 335 14.83 -15.06 2.79
C SER A 335 14.65 -14.85 1.27
N TYR A 336 15.52 -14.06 0.62
CA TYR A 336 15.49 -13.80 -0.82
C TYR A 336 15.98 -15.05 -1.58
N ALA A 337 17.10 -15.65 -1.16
CA ALA A 337 17.58 -16.91 -1.72
C ALA A 337 16.61 -18.07 -1.44
N PHE A 338 16.06 -18.15 -0.23
CA PHE A 338 15.02 -19.12 0.13
C PHE A 338 13.74 -18.99 -0.73
N GLY A 339 13.49 -17.83 -1.32
CA GLY A 339 12.30 -17.54 -2.12
C GLY A 339 11.05 -17.39 -1.28
N ALA A 340 11.12 -16.64 -0.18
CA ALA A 340 9.99 -16.40 0.71
C ALA A 340 8.74 -15.95 -0.09
N ARG A 341 7.65 -16.72 0.02
CA ARG A 341 6.37 -16.47 -0.66
C ARG A 341 6.40 -16.55 -2.19
N VAL A 342 7.45 -17.14 -2.75
CA VAL A 342 7.57 -17.44 -4.17
C VAL A 342 7.42 -18.95 -4.39
N LYS A 343 6.81 -19.37 -5.51
CA LYS A 343 6.73 -20.79 -5.87
C LYS A 343 8.11 -21.33 -6.17
N PHE A 344 8.32 -22.63 -5.96
CA PHE A 344 9.61 -23.28 -6.13
C PHE A 344 10.22 -23.01 -7.52
N GLU A 345 9.44 -23.18 -8.57
CA GLU A 345 9.85 -22.97 -9.96
C GLU A 345 10.14 -21.50 -10.33
N ASP A 346 9.68 -20.56 -9.51
CA ASP A 346 9.83 -19.13 -9.69
C ASP A 346 10.98 -18.55 -8.85
N ILE A 347 11.69 -19.36 -8.05
CA ILE A 347 12.89 -18.92 -7.30
C ILE A 347 14.01 -18.60 -8.29
N TYR A 348 14.82 -17.58 -8.02
CA TYR A 348 15.77 -17.07 -9.02
C TYR A 348 16.89 -18.07 -9.31
N LEU A 349 17.35 -18.84 -8.32
CA LEU A 349 18.33 -19.91 -8.48
C LEU A 349 17.76 -21.08 -9.29
N THR A 350 16.51 -21.45 -9.03
CA THR A 350 15.81 -22.51 -9.80
C THR A 350 15.57 -22.08 -11.25
N GLN A 351 15.21 -20.81 -11.48
CA GLN A 351 15.12 -20.25 -12.82
C GLN A 351 16.48 -20.21 -13.50
N LEU A 352 17.54 -19.83 -12.79
CA LEU A 352 18.91 -19.80 -13.30
C LEU A 352 19.37 -21.19 -13.78
N GLU A 353 19.12 -22.25 -13.01
CA GLU A 353 19.42 -23.63 -13.43
C GLU A 353 18.76 -23.97 -14.76
N ARG A 354 17.47 -23.66 -14.89
CA ARG A 354 16.71 -23.90 -16.10
C ARG A 354 17.27 -23.11 -17.28
N MET A 355 17.64 -21.85 -17.08
CA MET A 355 18.19 -20.99 -18.12
C MET A 355 19.55 -21.52 -18.62
N LEU A 356 20.44 -21.92 -17.72
CA LEU A 356 21.75 -22.49 -18.07
C LEU A 356 21.60 -23.79 -18.85
N ASN A 357 20.85 -24.76 -18.32
CA ASN A 357 20.66 -26.06 -18.98
C ASN A 357 19.89 -25.94 -20.31
N ALA A 358 19.00 -24.96 -20.46
CA ALA A 358 18.30 -24.71 -21.72
C ALA A 358 19.20 -24.05 -22.78
N ARG A 359 20.10 -23.15 -22.37
CA ARG A 359 20.97 -22.41 -23.30
C ARG A 359 22.24 -23.18 -23.67
N TYR A 360 22.80 -23.94 -22.73
CA TYR A 360 24.08 -24.64 -22.84
C TYR A 360 23.89 -26.14 -22.50
N PRO A 361 23.25 -26.93 -23.37
CA PRO A 361 22.88 -28.31 -23.06
C PRO A 361 24.06 -29.30 -23.09
N THR A 362 25.26 -28.88 -23.48
CA THR A 362 26.45 -29.73 -23.61
C THR A 362 27.06 -30.13 -22.26
N ARG A 363 26.76 -29.38 -21.20
CA ARG A 363 27.10 -29.68 -19.82
C ARG A 363 25.84 -29.74 -18.97
N ARG A 364 25.95 -30.42 -17.83
CA ARG A 364 24.90 -30.37 -16.81
C ARG A 364 25.22 -29.25 -15.83
N TYR A 365 24.28 -28.34 -15.60
CA TYR A 365 24.40 -27.33 -14.55
C TYR A 365 23.53 -27.73 -13.36
N GLU A 366 24.15 -27.82 -12.18
CA GLU A 366 23.44 -27.97 -10.89
C GLU A 366 23.54 -26.63 -10.15
N VAL A 367 22.40 -25.97 -9.92
CA VAL A 367 22.34 -24.72 -9.13
C VAL A 367 21.69 -25.01 -7.78
N MET A 368 22.53 -25.20 -6.78
CA MET A 368 22.12 -25.60 -5.45
C MET A 368 21.65 -24.40 -4.64
N ASN A 369 20.43 -24.43 -4.11
CA ASN A 369 19.89 -23.37 -3.26
C ASN A 369 20.03 -23.72 -1.77
N MET A 370 20.99 -23.09 -1.09
CA MET A 370 21.19 -23.18 0.35
C MET A 370 20.72 -21.92 1.12
N GLY A 371 19.83 -21.13 0.53
CA GLY A 371 19.26 -19.96 1.19
C GLY A 371 18.38 -20.32 2.39
N ILE A 372 18.51 -19.59 3.50
CA ILE A 372 17.71 -19.80 4.72
C ILE A 372 17.13 -18.48 5.21
N SER A 373 15.81 -18.44 5.39
CA SER A 373 15.12 -17.23 5.85
C SER A 373 15.65 -16.73 7.20
N GLY A 374 16.07 -15.46 7.23
CA GLY A 374 16.56 -14.78 8.43
C GLY A 374 18.01 -15.06 8.81
N TYR A 375 18.76 -15.73 7.93
CA TYR A 375 20.22 -15.80 8.04
C TYR A 375 20.83 -14.43 7.75
N ASN A 376 21.92 -14.12 8.43
CA ASN A 376 22.81 -13.03 8.07
C ASN A 376 24.10 -13.59 7.46
N THR A 377 24.97 -12.67 7.01
CA THR A 377 26.25 -13.01 6.35
C THR A 377 27.13 -13.97 7.16
N LEU A 378 27.15 -13.85 8.50
CA LEU A 378 27.93 -14.75 9.36
C LEU A 378 27.31 -16.16 9.42
N ASN A 379 25.98 -16.26 9.43
CA ASN A 379 25.31 -17.56 9.35
C ASN A 379 25.59 -18.24 8.00
N GLU A 380 25.59 -17.48 6.91
CA GLU A 380 25.92 -17.96 5.56
C GLU A 380 27.36 -18.47 5.47
N LEU A 381 28.33 -17.74 6.02
CA LEU A 381 29.73 -18.21 6.10
C LEU A 381 29.84 -19.54 6.86
N ASN A 382 29.14 -19.67 8.00
CA ASN A 382 29.17 -20.89 8.78
C ASN A 382 28.51 -22.06 8.03
N LEU A 383 27.46 -21.78 7.26
CA LEU A 383 26.82 -22.78 6.39
C LEU A 383 27.75 -23.21 5.25
N LEU A 384 28.46 -22.26 4.63
CA LEU A 384 29.47 -22.54 3.61
C LEU A 384 30.55 -23.48 4.15
N LYS A 385 31.12 -23.14 5.33
CA LYS A 385 32.18 -23.93 5.98
C LYS A 385 31.71 -25.34 6.34
N SER A 386 30.52 -25.46 6.93
CA SER A 386 30.02 -26.73 7.46
C SER A 386 29.43 -27.65 6.38
N GLN A 387 28.85 -27.10 5.32
CA GLN A 387 28.13 -27.88 4.32
C GLN A 387 28.45 -27.49 2.88
N GLY A 388 28.47 -26.20 2.54
CA GLY A 388 28.58 -25.74 1.16
C GLY A 388 29.86 -26.21 0.44
N LEU A 389 31.01 -26.08 1.10
CA LEU A 389 32.31 -26.48 0.52
C LEU A 389 32.44 -27.99 0.28
N LEU A 390 31.60 -28.82 0.90
CA LEU A 390 31.58 -30.28 0.67
C LEU A 390 31.08 -30.63 -0.74
N TYR A 391 30.37 -29.71 -1.40
CA TYR A 391 29.84 -29.91 -2.75
C TYR A 391 30.79 -29.47 -3.86
N GLN A 392 31.94 -28.87 -3.53
CA GLN A 392 32.97 -28.42 -4.49
C GLN A 392 32.38 -27.53 -5.61
N PRO A 393 31.80 -26.36 -5.25
CA PRO A 393 31.18 -25.47 -6.23
C PRO A 393 32.23 -24.85 -7.17
N ASP A 394 31.90 -24.76 -8.46
CA ASP A 394 32.67 -23.98 -9.45
C ASP A 394 32.36 -22.48 -9.34
N LEU A 395 31.15 -22.15 -8.89
CA LEU A 395 30.72 -20.78 -8.63
C LEU A 395 29.92 -20.73 -7.32
N LEU A 396 30.28 -19.81 -6.44
CA LEU A 396 29.45 -19.40 -5.31
C LEU A 396 28.70 -18.11 -5.69
N ILE A 397 27.38 -18.13 -5.56
CA ILE A 397 26.52 -16.95 -5.60
C ILE A 397 26.12 -16.61 -4.17
N VAL A 398 26.48 -15.43 -3.68
CA VAL A 398 25.97 -14.91 -2.41
C VAL A 398 24.92 -13.85 -2.70
N GLY A 399 23.67 -14.16 -2.42
CA GLY A 399 22.56 -13.22 -2.48
C GLY A 399 22.53 -12.34 -1.24
N TYR A 400 23.27 -11.23 -1.27
CA TYR A 400 23.40 -10.31 -0.15
C TYR A 400 22.27 -9.27 -0.17
N VAL A 401 21.48 -9.22 0.90
CA VAL A 401 20.43 -8.22 1.11
C VAL A 401 20.93 -7.18 2.11
N LEU A 402 20.46 -5.93 1.98
CA LEU A 402 20.91 -4.84 2.85
C LEU A 402 20.65 -5.07 4.36
N ASN A 403 19.77 -6.00 4.75
CA ASN A 403 19.59 -6.37 6.15
C ASN A 403 20.64 -7.37 6.66
N ASP A 404 21.47 -7.97 5.79
CA ASP A 404 22.42 -9.03 6.18
C ASP A 404 23.62 -8.52 6.97
N ALA A 405 23.76 -7.20 7.09
CA ALA A 405 24.67 -6.53 8.02
C ALA A 405 24.15 -6.56 9.49
N GLU A 406 22.98 -7.13 9.74
CA GLU A 406 22.41 -7.22 11.08
C GLU A 406 23.09 -8.27 11.97
N SER A 407 23.07 -8.03 13.28
CA SER A 407 23.48 -9.00 14.29
C SER A 407 22.27 -9.59 15.00
N SER A 408 22.44 -10.78 15.60
CA SER A 408 21.43 -11.37 16.50
C SER A 408 21.04 -10.41 17.64
N ALA A 409 21.97 -9.58 18.10
CA ALA A 409 21.72 -8.57 19.13
C ALA A 409 20.88 -7.38 18.62
N LEU A 410 21.06 -6.96 17.36
CA LEU A 410 20.22 -5.96 16.69
C LEU A 410 18.83 -6.51 16.34
N GLN A 411 18.74 -7.81 16.00
CA GLN A 411 17.48 -8.51 15.78
C GLN A 411 16.67 -8.71 17.08
N ALA A 412 17.31 -8.83 18.24
CA ALA A 412 16.65 -9.27 19.48
C ALA A 412 15.56 -8.32 20.01
N PRO A 413 15.74 -6.98 20.07
CA PRO A 413 14.67 -6.06 20.44
C PRO A 413 13.50 -6.08 19.44
N TYR A 414 13.79 -6.16 18.14
CA TYR A 414 12.82 -6.26 17.05
C TYR A 414 11.98 -7.54 17.16
N LYS A 415 12.63 -8.70 17.22
CA LYS A 415 11.98 -10.01 17.36
C LYS A 415 11.20 -10.10 18.68
N ARG A 416 11.72 -9.58 19.79
CA ARG A 416 11.06 -9.61 21.11
C ARG A 416 9.77 -8.80 21.13
N LYS A 417 9.74 -7.58 20.59
CA LYS A 417 8.55 -6.72 20.63
C LYS A 417 7.44 -7.20 19.69
N ILE A 418 7.81 -7.75 18.53
CA ILE A 418 6.86 -8.46 17.64
C ILE A 418 6.38 -9.76 18.28
N LYS A 419 7.29 -10.54 18.88
CA LYS A 419 6.96 -11.75 19.62
C LYS A 419 6.01 -11.46 20.79
N GLU A 420 6.23 -10.42 21.58
CA GLU A 420 5.29 -9.99 22.63
C GLU A 420 3.91 -9.59 22.07
N LEU A 421 3.86 -8.94 20.90
CA LEU A 421 2.60 -8.60 20.20
C LEU A 421 1.87 -9.83 19.63
N LEU A 422 2.61 -10.90 19.32
CA LEU A 422 2.07 -12.17 18.83
C LEU A 422 1.72 -13.13 19.98
N GLU A 423 2.48 -13.15 21.07
CA GLU A 423 2.28 -14.02 22.24
C GLU A 423 1.11 -13.56 23.12
N LYS A 424 0.81 -12.26 23.16
CA LYS A 424 -0.39 -11.72 23.83
C LYS A 424 -1.69 -12.03 23.08
N GLU A 425 -1.64 -12.85 22.03
CA GLU A 425 -2.81 -13.19 21.24
C GLU A 425 -3.72 -14.18 21.95
N SER A 426 -4.98 -13.78 22.14
CA SER A 426 -6.01 -14.64 22.73
C SER A 426 -6.37 -15.81 21.81
N ASP A 427 -6.78 -16.93 22.40
CA ASP A 427 -7.24 -18.10 21.62
C ASP A 427 -8.47 -17.79 20.75
N TYR A 428 -9.27 -16.79 21.14
CA TYR A 428 -10.36 -16.26 20.33
C TYR A 428 -9.84 -15.58 19.06
N SER A 429 -8.78 -14.78 19.13
CA SER A 429 -8.14 -14.18 17.94
C SER A 429 -7.60 -15.26 17.01
N LYS A 430 -6.99 -16.32 17.55
CA LYS A 430 -6.48 -17.45 16.74
C LYS A 430 -7.62 -18.18 16.02
N LYS A 431 -8.72 -18.48 16.72
CA LYS A 431 -9.92 -19.08 16.12
C LYS A 431 -10.55 -18.19 15.05
N LEU A 432 -10.69 -16.89 15.32
CA LEU A 432 -11.22 -15.93 14.35
C LEU A 432 -10.32 -15.81 13.12
N GLN A 433 -9.00 -15.86 13.28
CA GLN A 433 -8.09 -15.93 12.15
C GLN A 433 -8.28 -17.23 11.37
N GLN A 434 -8.63 -18.37 11.95
CA GLN A 434 -8.89 -19.59 11.17
C GLN A 434 -10.18 -19.48 10.35
N ILE A 435 -11.21 -18.81 10.85
CA ILE A 435 -12.55 -18.83 10.22
C ILE A 435 -12.91 -17.57 9.42
N SER A 436 -12.28 -16.41 9.67
CA SER A 436 -12.61 -15.12 9.05
C SER A 436 -11.43 -14.51 8.30
N HIS A 437 -11.58 -14.40 6.98
CA HIS A 437 -10.68 -13.71 6.07
C HIS A 437 -10.64 -12.20 6.33
N PHE A 438 -11.76 -11.59 6.66
CA PHE A 438 -11.82 -10.18 7.04
C PHE A 438 -11.05 -9.90 8.34
N TYR A 439 -11.24 -10.74 9.36
CA TYR A 439 -10.52 -10.59 10.62
C TYR A 439 -9.01 -10.77 10.45
N ARG A 440 -8.55 -11.75 9.65
CA ARG A 440 -7.13 -11.89 9.30
C ARG A 440 -6.55 -10.60 8.74
N TYR A 441 -7.28 -9.95 7.83
CA TYR A 441 -6.83 -8.70 7.22
C TYR A 441 -6.75 -7.55 8.23
N VAL A 442 -7.77 -7.38 9.07
CA VAL A 442 -7.77 -6.36 10.14
C VAL A 442 -6.62 -6.61 11.11
N ARG A 443 -6.39 -7.88 11.49
CA ARG A 443 -5.28 -8.28 12.35
C ARG A 443 -3.93 -7.99 11.71
N PHE A 444 -3.76 -8.28 10.41
CA PHE A 444 -2.56 -7.92 9.66
C PHE A 444 -2.30 -6.41 9.72
N LEU A 445 -3.29 -5.57 9.43
CA LEU A 445 -3.13 -4.11 9.48
C LEU A 445 -2.74 -3.63 10.88
N TYR A 446 -3.30 -4.25 11.93
CA TYR A 446 -2.95 -3.95 13.31
C TYR A 446 -1.51 -4.35 13.65
N VAL A 447 -1.08 -5.58 13.32
CA VAL A 447 0.31 -6.03 13.53
C VAL A 447 1.26 -5.15 12.73
N TRP A 448 1.00 -4.99 11.43
CA TRP A 448 1.83 -4.21 10.52
C TRP A 448 1.96 -2.76 10.97
N GLY A 449 0.84 -2.13 11.36
CA GLY A 449 0.84 -0.76 11.89
C GLY A 449 1.56 -0.64 13.24
N ALA A 450 1.43 -1.64 14.12
CA ALA A 450 2.17 -1.69 15.38
C ALA A 450 3.67 -1.88 15.13
N SER A 451 4.06 -2.81 14.23
CA SER A 451 5.44 -3.03 13.82
C SER A 451 6.05 -1.78 13.20
N ARG A 452 5.32 -1.05 12.35
CA ARG A 452 5.76 0.26 11.79
C ARG A 452 5.85 1.39 12.81
N LYS A 453 5.03 1.40 13.86
CA LYS A 453 5.16 2.41 14.93
C LYS A 453 6.33 2.10 15.87
N VAL A 454 6.68 0.83 15.99
CA VAL A 454 7.86 0.37 16.73
C VAL A 454 9.15 0.61 15.94
N LEU A 455 9.05 0.72 14.62
CA LEU A 455 10.17 0.83 13.69
C LEU A 455 9.91 2.02 12.77
N ASP A 456 10.58 3.14 13.02
CA ASP A 456 10.98 3.91 11.84
C ASP A 456 11.98 3.01 11.09
N GLN A 457 11.49 2.18 10.15
CA GLN A 457 12.31 1.20 9.42
C GLN A 457 13.53 1.86 8.77
N ASN A 458 13.39 3.14 8.47
CA ASN A 458 14.41 4.04 7.98
C ASN A 458 15.57 4.19 8.98
N ASP A 459 15.29 4.52 10.24
CA ASP A 459 16.31 4.65 11.29
C ASP A 459 17.05 3.32 11.54
N TYR A 460 16.33 2.19 11.48
CA TYR A 460 16.93 0.87 11.66
C TYR A 460 17.89 0.52 10.51
N LEU A 461 17.47 0.65 9.25
CA LEU A 461 18.33 0.34 8.11
C LEU A 461 19.50 1.33 7.99
N ASP A 462 19.28 2.60 8.31
CA ASP A 462 20.34 3.61 8.40
C ASP A 462 21.38 3.23 9.47
N SER A 463 20.95 2.62 10.58
CA SER A 463 21.85 2.18 11.64
C SER A 463 22.75 1.00 11.27
N LEU A 464 22.33 0.14 10.31
CA LEU A 464 23.07 -1.07 9.93
C LEU A 464 24.41 -0.75 9.25
N TYR A 465 24.49 0.36 8.53
CA TYR A 465 25.67 0.73 7.75
C TYR A 465 26.43 1.95 8.30
N SER A 466 26.21 2.27 9.58
CA SER A 466 27.00 3.25 10.31
C SER A 466 27.87 2.53 11.34
N GLU A 467 29.20 2.70 11.24
CA GLU A 467 30.17 2.07 12.14
C GLU A 467 29.94 2.44 13.61
N LYS A 468 29.43 3.65 13.87
CA LYS A 468 29.09 4.12 15.22
C LYS A 468 27.91 3.35 15.83
N SER A 469 26.98 2.89 15.00
CA SER A 469 25.72 2.26 15.43
C SER A 469 25.69 0.74 15.26
N ASN A 470 26.51 0.19 14.36
CA ASN A 470 26.60 -1.26 14.12
C ASN A 470 28.03 -1.79 14.31
N PRO A 471 28.40 -2.23 15.52
CA PRO A 471 29.71 -2.85 15.77
C PRO A 471 29.89 -4.22 15.08
N TYR A 472 28.83 -4.78 14.48
CA TYR A 472 28.88 -6.03 13.71
C TYR A 472 29.19 -5.83 12.23
N LEU A 473 29.24 -4.58 11.76
CA LEU A 473 29.57 -4.30 10.36
C LEU A 473 30.94 -4.85 9.96
N PRO A 474 32.03 -4.71 10.75
CA PRO A 474 33.32 -5.32 10.43
C PRO A 474 33.27 -6.86 10.33
N VAL A 475 32.47 -7.51 11.18
CA VAL A 475 32.27 -8.97 11.14
C VAL A 475 31.60 -9.39 9.82
N THR A 476 30.62 -8.60 9.36
CA THR A 476 29.95 -8.80 8.07
C THR A 476 30.96 -8.68 6.92
N GLN A 477 31.78 -7.64 6.93
CA GLN A 477 32.81 -7.41 5.90
C GLN A 477 33.83 -8.55 5.86
N GLN A 478 34.31 -8.98 7.03
CA GLN A 478 35.23 -10.09 7.16
C GLN A 478 34.60 -11.40 6.68
N ALA A 479 33.32 -11.63 6.97
CA ALA A 479 32.63 -12.84 6.54
C ALA A 479 32.47 -12.91 5.02
N LEU A 480 32.10 -11.80 4.35
CA LEU A 480 32.08 -11.74 2.89
C LEU A 480 33.46 -12.04 2.28
N ALA A 481 34.50 -11.38 2.79
CA ALA A 481 35.87 -11.62 2.33
C ALA A 481 36.29 -13.08 2.53
N GLU A 482 35.99 -13.67 3.69
CA GLU A 482 36.35 -15.05 3.98
C GLU A 482 35.61 -16.06 3.09
N MET A 483 34.33 -15.85 2.78
CA MET A 483 33.59 -16.67 1.82
C MET A 483 34.27 -16.66 0.45
N ILE A 484 34.69 -15.48 -0.02
CA ILE A 484 35.41 -15.33 -1.29
C ILE A 484 36.70 -16.15 -1.28
N GLN A 485 37.50 -16.00 -0.23
CA GLN A 485 38.79 -16.69 -0.11
C GLN A 485 38.64 -18.21 0.00
N LEU A 486 37.62 -18.70 0.72
CA LEU A 486 37.36 -20.14 0.87
C LEU A 486 37.07 -20.83 -0.47
N VAL A 487 36.24 -20.22 -1.32
CA VAL A 487 35.86 -20.80 -2.63
C VAL A 487 37.00 -20.67 -3.63
N LYS A 488 37.72 -19.55 -3.63
CA LYS A 488 38.91 -19.37 -4.47
C LYS A 488 40.01 -20.39 -4.17
N ARG A 489 40.19 -20.79 -2.90
CA ARG A 489 41.12 -21.88 -2.53
C ARG A 489 40.73 -23.23 -3.15
N GLN A 490 39.45 -23.45 -3.46
CA GLN A 490 38.96 -24.62 -4.20
C GLN A 490 38.94 -24.39 -5.73
N LYS A 491 39.55 -23.30 -6.23
CA LYS A 491 39.55 -22.87 -7.64
C LYS A 491 38.16 -22.50 -8.18
N GLY A 492 37.18 -22.23 -7.32
CA GLY A 492 35.88 -21.71 -7.73
C GLY A 492 35.88 -20.19 -7.87
N GLN A 493 34.92 -19.68 -8.64
CA GLN A 493 34.60 -18.25 -8.78
C GLN A 493 33.55 -17.82 -7.74
N VAL A 494 33.43 -16.51 -7.51
CA VAL A 494 32.43 -15.96 -6.59
C VAL A 494 31.73 -14.76 -7.22
N LEU A 495 30.40 -14.77 -7.16
CA LEU A 495 29.52 -13.68 -7.54
C LEU A 495 28.72 -13.21 -6.32
N ILE A 496 28.94 -11.97 -5.89
CA ILE A 496 28.10 -11.34 -4.87
C ILE A 496 27.00 -10.56 -5.59
N VAL A 497 25.74 -10.95 -5.34
CA VAL A 497 24.56 -10.30 -5.89
C VAL A 497 23.92 -9.46 -4.80
N LEU A 498 23.95 -8.13 -4.97
CA LEU A 498 23.35 -7.20 -4.04
C LEU A 498 21.89 -6.95 -4.40
N PHE A 499 20.99 -7.27 -3.47
CA PHE A 499 19.56 -7.03 -3.58
C PHE A 499 19.14 -5.78 -2.81
N PRO A 500 18.34 -4.87 -3.41
CA PRO A 500 17.73 -3.79 -2.65
C PRO A 500 16.65 -4.33 -1.72
N ILE A 501 16.36 -3.60 -0.64
CA ILE A 501 15.16 -3.87 0.15
C ILE A 501 13.98 -3.22 -0.57
N PHE A 502 12.96 -4.01 -0.89
CA PHE A 502 11.76 -3.58 -1.62
C PHE A 502 10.81 -2.74 -0.73
N SER A 503 11.36 -1.78 0.00
CA SER A 503 10.61 -0.81 0.81
C SER A 503 9.90 0.21 -0.08
N LEU A 504 9.05 1.06 0.52
CA LEU A 504 8.39 2.16 -0.19
C LEU A 504 9.21 3.45 -0.19
N ASP A 505 10.50 3.37 0.15
CA ASP A 505 11.38 4.52 0.19
C ASP A 505 11.80 4.92 -1.25
N PRO A 506 11.38 6.11 -1.74
CA PRO A 506 11.80 6.58 -3.06
C PRO A 506 13.29 6.97 -3.09
N HIS A 507 13.93 7.13 -1.93
CA HIS A 507 15.34 7.53 -1.78
C HIS A 507 16.28 6.37 -1.44
N GLU A 508 15.87 5.13 -1.74
CA GLU A 508 16.67 3.92 -1.50
C GLU A 508 18.08 4.04 -2.10
N GLU A 509 18.18 4.63 -3.31
CA GLU A 509 19.45 4.80 -4.02
C GLU A 509 20.42 5.62 -3.21
N GLU A 510 20.03 6.84 -2.82
CA GLU A 510 20.86 7.80 -2.08
C GLU A 510 21.18 7.28 -0.67
N ARG A 511 20.22 6.61 -0.03
CA ARG A 511 20.35 6.07 1.33
C ARG A 511 21.42 4.97 1.42
N PHE A 512 21.42 4.02 0.49
CA PHE A 512 22.29 2.85 0.57
C PHE A 512 23.54 2.90 -0.32
N VAL A 513 23.91 4.08 -0.85
CA VAL A 513 25.17 4.26 -1.62
C VAL A 513 26.40 3.74 -0.84
N LYS A 514 26.47 3.99 0.47
CA LYS A 514 27.60 3.54 1.29
C LYS A 514 27.66 2.01 1.41
N ALA A 515 26.51 1.36 1.61
CA ALA A 515 26.41 -0.08 1.67
C ALA A 515 26.83 -0.73 0.34
N ARG A 516 26.31 -0.20 -0.78
CA ARG A 516 26.68 -0.63 -2.14
C ARG A 516 28.19 -0.56 -2.38
N ARG A 517 28.79 0.60 -2.10
CA ARG A 517 30.23 0.82 -2.26
C ARG A 517 31.07 -0.10 -1.38
N MET A 518 30.61 -0.41 -0.18
CA MET A 518 31.32 -1.30 0.74
C MET A 518 31.35 -2.74 0.20
N VAL A 519 30.21 -3.28 -0.23
CA VAL A 519 30.14 -4.63 -0.82
C VAL A 519 30.95 -4.70 -2.12
N GLN A 520 30.82 -3.68 -2.98
CA GLN A 520 31.59 -3.58 -4.22
C GLN A 520 33.10 -3.60 -3.94
N ARG A 521 33.59 -2.79 -2.99
CA ARG A 521 35.01 -2.74 -2.64
C ARG A 521 35.53 -4.09 -2.14
N ILE A 522 34.77 -4.79 -1.29
CA ILE A 522 35.16 -6.12 -0.80
C ILE A 522 35.29 -7.10 -1.97
N CYS A 523 34.39 -7.03 -2.95
CA CYS A 523 34.48 -7.85 -4.16
C CYS A 523 35.74 -7.52 -4.96
N GLU A 524 36.01 -6.24 -5.21
CA GLU A 524 37.19 -5.78 -5.95
C GLU A 524 38.50 -6.21 -5.27
N GLU A 525 38.63 -5.98 -3.97
CA GLU A 525 39.84 -6.30 -3.18
C GLU A 525 40.11 -7.81 -3.07
N ASN A 526 39.06 -8.63 -3.14
CA ASN A 526 39.18 -10.09 -3.04
C ASN A 526 39.02 -10.79 -4.40
N GLY A 527 38.84 -10.03 -5.48
CA GLY A 527 38.63 -10.49 -6.85
C GLY A 527 37.38 -11.35 -7.07
N ALA A 528 36.26 -11.01 -6.43
CA ALA A 528 34.95 -11.56 -6.74
C ALA A 528 34.20 -10.65 -7.72
N THR A 529 33.27 -11.21 -8.47
CA THR A 529 32.37 -10.45 -9.33
C THR A 529 31.25 -9.84 -8.51
N PHE A 530 30.88 -8.60 -8.80
CA PHE A 530 29.83 -7.86 -8.11
C PHE A 530 28.67 -7.55 -9.07
N LEU A 531 27.43 -7.83 -8.65
CA LEU A 531 26.22 -7.47 -9.37
C LEU A 531 25.28 -6.68 -8.46
N ASP A 532 25.10 -5.37 -8.73
CA ASP A 532 24.04 -4.57 -8.11
C ASP A 532 22.74 -4.72 -8.91
N THR A 533 21.68 -5.20 -8.25
CA THR A 533 20.38 -5.37 -8.89
C THR A 533 19.46 -4.14 -8.77
N TYR A 534 19.81 -3.15 -7.96
CA TYR A 534 19.00 -1.93 -7.79
C TYR A 534 18.64 -1.21 -9.10
N PRO A 535 19.58 -0.99 -10.06
CA PRO A 535 19.28 -0.24 -11.29
C PRO A 535 18.09 -0.79 -12.08
N TYR A 536 17.84 -2.10 -12.02
CA TYR A 536 16.71 -2.75 -12.71
C TYR A 536 15.35 -2.46 -12.06
N PHE A 537 15.33 -1.90 -10.85
CA PHE A 537 14.13 -1.49 -10.12
C PHE A 537 14.06 0.02 -9.87
N ARG A 538 15.09 0.79 -10.25
CA ARG A 538 15.21 2.24 -9.98
C ARG A 538 13.93 3.02 -10.31
N GLU A 539 13.38 2.81 -11.51
CA GLU A 539 12.16 3.50 -11.95
C GLU A 539 10.94 3.11 -11.11
N ALA A 540 10.86 1.85 -10.65
CA ALA A 540 9.78 1.39 -9.80
C ALA A 540 9.86 2.00 -8.40
N PHE A 541 11.07 2.18 -7.86
CA PHE A 541 11.28 2.93 -6.61
C PHE A 541 10.88 4.40 -6.79
N LYS A 542 11.43 5.11 -7.79
CA LYS A 542 11.17 6.54 -8.03
C LYS A 542 9.70 6.85 -8.29
N SER A 543 9.00 5.96 -8.99
CA SER A 543 7.56 6.12 -9.29
C SER A 543 6.62 5.59 -8.19
N GLY A 544 7.15 5.02 -7.09
CA GLY A 544 6.35 4.40 -6.03
C GLY A 544 5.62 3.11 -6.45
N LYS A 545 6.01 2.52 -7.59
CA LYS A 545 5.43 1.30 -8.18
C LYS A 545 6.15 0.02 -7.76
N ILE A 546 7.14 0.10 -6.86
CA ILE A 546 7.90 -1.06 -6.37
C ILE A 546 7.02 -2.18 -5.80
N LYS A 547 5.82 -1.85 -5.28
CA LYS A 547 4.81 -2.82 -4.83
C LYS A 547 4.41 -3.86 -5.88
N ARG A 548 4.55 -3.56 -7.17
CA ARG A 548 4.31 -4.52 -8.25
C ARG A 548 5.22 -5.75 -8.13
N TYR A 549 6.42 -5.55 -7.60
CA TYR A 549 7.45 -6.57 -7.48
C TYR A 549 7.44 -7.25 -6.11
N TRP A 550 6.47 -6.95 -5.25
CA TRP A 550 6.29 -7.62 -3.98
C TRP A 550 5.71 -9.02 -4.17
N ALA A 551 6.06 -9.94 -3.28
CA ALA A 551 5.59 -11.32 -3.29
C ALA A 551 4.07 -11.39 -3.08
N THR A 552 3.54 -10.47 -2.26
CA THR A 552 2.11 -10.25 -2.13
C THR A 552 1.82 -8.76 -1.99
N PRO A 553 0.56 -8.29 -2.12
CA PRO A 553 0.21 -6.88 -1.87
C PRO A 553 0.59 -6.34 -0.48
N PHE A 554 0.96 -7.23 0.44
CA PHE A 554 1.21 -6.96 1.86
C PHE A 554 2.58 -7.43 2.35
N ASP A 555 3.35 -8.10 1.49
CA ASP A 555 4.65 -8.67 1.82
C ASP A 555 5.70 -8.13 0.87
N ALA A 556 6.57 -7.26 1.40
CA ALA A 556 7.61 -6.59 0.66
C ALA A 556 8.80 -7.50 0.29
N HIS A 557 8.76 -8.81 0.54
CA HIS A 557 9.71 -9.73 -0.09
C HIS A 557 9.57 -9.67 -1.62
N PRO A 558 10.64 -9.94 -2.39
CA PRO A 558 10.58 -9.98 -3.84
C PRO A 558 9.62 -11.07 -4.31
N GLY A 559 8.72 -10.71 -5.21
CA GLY A 559 7.79 -11.64 -5.85
C GLY A 559 8.36 -12.28 -7.10
N LYS A 560 7.53 -13.09 -7.78
CA LYS A 560 7.88 -13.79 -9.02
C LYS A 560 8.56 -12.88 -10.06
N ASP A 561 8.01 -11.69 -10.29
CA ASP A 561 8.53 -10.75 -11.29
C ASP A 561 9.94 -10.23 -10.92
N ALA A 562 10.20 -9.99 -9.63
CA ALA A 562 11.54 -9.60 -9.15
C ALA A 562 12.53 -10.76 -9.30
N HIS A 563 12.14 -11.96 -8.87
CA HIS A 563 12.97 -13.17 -8.99
C HIS A 563 13.33 -13.50 -10.43
N LYS A 564 12.42 -13.28 -11.37
CA LYS A 564 12.69 -13.41 -12.80
C LYS A 564 13.79 -12.43 -13.24
N ILE A 565 13.69 -11.16 -12.86
CA ILE A 565 14.73 -10.16 -13.17
C ILE A 565 16.06 -10.57 -12.54
N PHE A 566 16.08 -11.01 -11.28
CA PHE A 566 17.30 -11.49 -10.62
C PHE A 566 17.94 -12.63 -11.41
N ALA A 567 17.18 -13.66 -11.78
CA ALA A 567 17.68 -14.78 -12.55
C ALA A 567 18.26 -14.34 -13.91
N GLU A 568 17.56 -13.44 -14.61
CA GLU A 568 17.99 -12.91 -15.91
C GLU A 568 19.31 -12.13 -15.81
N GLN A 569 19.47 -11.30 -14.78
CA GLN A 569 20.69 -10.51 -14.61
C GLN A 569 21.86 -11.37 -14.13
N ILE A 570 21.63 -12.29 -13.19
CA ILE A 570 22.65 -13.24 -12.76
C ILE A 570 23.13 -14.10 -13.94
N PHE A 571 22.20 -14.62 -14.75
CA PHE A 571 22.53 -15.37 -15.95
C PHE A 571 23.40 -14.55 -16.92
N ARG A 572 23.01 -13.30 -17.20
CA ARG A 572 23.78 -12.39 -18.07
C ARG A 572 25.19 -12.13 -17.52
N THR A 573 25.32 -11.92 -16.22
CA THR A 573 26.62 -11.72 -15.57
C THR A 573 27.49 -12.97 -15.68
N ILE A 574 26.94 -14.16 -15.41
CA ILE A 574 27.69 -15.42 -15.56
C ILE A 574 28.24 -15.59 -16.97
N VAL A 575 27.43 -15.28 -17.99
CA VAL A 575 27.82 -15.39 -19.40
C VAL A 575 28.85 -14.33 -19.79
N THR A 576 28.63 -13.07 -19.40
CA THR A 576 29.47 -11.94 -19.81
C THR A 576 30.84 -12.01 -19.15
N GLU A 577 30.89 -12.40 -17.87
CA GLU A 577 32.11 -12.46 -17.08
C GLU A 577 32.77 -13.86 -17.13
N ASN A 578 32.19 -14.80 -17.88
CA ASN A 578 32.67 -16.18 -18.03
C ASN A 578 32.95 -16.88 -16.68
N LEU A 579 32.01 -16.80 -15.75
CA LEU A 579 32.21 -17.22 -14.35
C LEU A 579 32.22 -18.73 -14.14
N VAL A 580 31.70 -19.47 -15.12
CA VAL A 580 31.74 -20.93 -15.15
C VAL A 580 32.05 -21.38 -16.56
N ASP A 581 32.44 -22.64 -16.69
CA ASP A 581 32.62 -23.30 -17.97
C ASP A 581 31.27 -23.44 -18.71
N LEU A 582 31.07 -22.61 -19.73
CA LEU A 582 29.85 -22.57 -20.55
C LEU A 582 29.93 -23.43 -21.82
N GLU A 583 31.14 -23.77 -22.27
CA GLU A 583 31.42 -24.53 -23.49
C GLU A 583 32.77 -25.27 -23.31
N SER A 584 32.84 -26.55 -23.70
CA SER A 584 34.11 -27.27 -23.90
C SER A 584 34.69 -26.98 -25.28
#